data_AF-A0AAD7KG41-F1
#
_entry.id   AF-A0AAD7KG41-F1
#
_cell.length_a   1.000
_cell.length_b   1.000
_cell.length_c   1.000
_cell.angle_alpha   90.00
_cell.angle_beta   90.00
_cell.angle_gamma   90.00
#
_symmetry.space_group_name_H-M   'P 1'
#
loop_
_entity.id
_entity.type
_entity.pdbx_description
1 polymer ?
#
loop_
_entity_poly.entity_id
_entity_poly.type
_entity_poly.pdbx_seq_one_letter_code
_entity_poly.pdbx_strand_id
1 'polypeptide(L)'
;MTFLSISLAFFIGVIVPASSLSVPIQRRTENHTIRWLDCYDRIPTTMQEEFNVTTSTPIPSSLRCGKLDVPLDYSRPFDPNTNNITIGFAMNRPSNPQGVIYHHPGGPGIDAASQAWENALNLSNTFTSLMDDFDILAINMRGLEFSTPLNCTSGVFFNNISHPFPTSEDEYNAYQVAMTNFLGSCNNSSPPGLMQFEQLMNASGTFVGAAYIAQFPERVGRFVIDAVIPHGMPFQDMITDQMVAVNRLLLRSDAFCMADPTCPFYGQGKGSVVKAWETLLAQAIQEPLAAPSCGPGMLCNAPVTATDLRFAVYASFRSNPDFPLFNFALNESLHGNASLFGYQPSFDIRETVVSPLLYSDFRVEDSWKTFEGFNNFSINAQPNDTASIVYSQTWQFVLMCAAWPFDVSEQTTMTSSKEFLWVTSDYDLNLPTELTAFAWQQTPNSTLLIRAGDDHTSIDLDRTPPCLLPSSYPQVEREGLSRTHTTYLPALRPVILV
;
A
#
# COMPACT_ATOMS: atom_id res chain seq x y z
N MET A 1 70.59 18.94 30.97
CA MET A 1 69.41 19.83 31.12
C MET A 1 68.18 18.93 30.99
N THR A 2 67.65 18.36 32.09
CA THR A 2 66.52 18.89 32.93
C THR A 2 65.21 19.01 32.13
N PHE A 3 64.03 18.44 32.45
CA PHE A 3 63.41 17.72 33.59
C PHE A 3 62.16 16.96 33.00
N LEU A 4 61.78 15.74 33.48
CA LEU A 4 60.54 15.37 34.21
C LEU A 4 59.20 15.95 33.64
N SER A 5 58.07 15.24 33.43
CA SER A 5 57.31 14.34 34.33
C SER A 5 56.10 13.69 33.62
N ILE A 6 55.59 12.60 34.19
CA ILE A 6 54.31 11.91 33.93
C ILE A 6 53.12 12.72 34.49
N SER A 7 51.94 12.69 33.83
CA SER A 7 50.62 12.63 34.50
C SER A 7 49.47 12.32 33.52
N LEU A 8 48.62 11.36 33.92
CA LEU A 8 47.27 11.10 33.42
C LEU A 8 46.37 12.33 33.63
N ALA A 9 45.41 12.58 32.72
CA ALA A 9 44.01 12.95 33.04
C ALA A 9 43.24 13.50 31.82
N PHE A 10 42.07 12.90 31.57
CA PHE A 10 40.85 13.46 30.95
C PHE A 10 40.90 13.97 29.51
N PHE A 11 40.36 13.14 28.61
CA PHE A 11 39.65 13.59 27.41
C PHE A 11 38.47 14.48 27.84
N ILE A 12 38.56 15.77 27.58
CA ILE A 12 37.36 16.62 27.43
C ILE A 12 37.11 16.70 25.94
N GLY A 13 36.23 15.83 25.46
CA GLY A 13 35.61 16.01 24.15
C GLY A 13 34.79 17.29 24.22
N VAL A 14 35.19 18.31 23.46
CA VAL A 14 34.29 19.40 23.12
C VAL A 14 33.25 18.81 22.19
N ILE A 15 32.11 18.43 22.76
CA ILE A 15 30.86 18.27 22.03
C ILE A 15 30.55 19.66 21.49
N VAL A 16 30.86 19.87 20.20
CA VAL A 16 30.20 20.94 19.46
C VAL A 16 28.73 20.52 19.40
N PRO A 17 27.80 21.26 20.01
CA PRO A 17 26.40 20.94 19.82
C PRO A 17 26.16 21.08 18.32
N ALA A 18 25.69 20.00 17.69
CA ALA A 18 25.00 20.11 16.43
C ALA A 18 23.97 21.20 16.64
N SER A 19 24.23 22.36 16.04
CA SER A 19 23.31 23.48 15.99
C SER A 19 22.02 22.91 15.45
N SER A 20 21.09 22.73 16.37
CA SER A 20 19.69 22.56 16.12
C SER A 20 19.29 23.52 15.01
N LEU A 21 19.00 23.00 13.83
CA LEU A 21 17.92 23.55 13.02
C LEU A 21 16.61 23.26 13.79
N SER A 22 16.50 23.85 14.98
CA SER A 22 15.22 24.15 15.58
C SER A 22 14.64 25.22 14.68
N VAL A 23 13.95 24.80 13.62
CA VAL A 23 12.93 25.65 13.02
C VAL A 23 12.05 26.03 14.21
N PRO A 24 11.97 27.30 14.61
CA PRO A 24 11.03 27.67 15.63
C PRO A 24 9.66 27.36 15.03
N ILE A 25 8.98 26.34 15.56
CA ILE A 25 7.54 26.23 15.39
C ILE A 25 7.00 27.47 16.09
N GLN A 26 6.94 28.59 15.36
CA GLN A 26 6.04 29.65 15.69
C GLN A 26 4.70 28.95 15.93
N ARG A 27 4.15 29.09 17.13
CA ARG A 27 2.72 28.89 17.32
C ARG A 27 2.05 29.83 16.33
N ARG A 28 1.81 29.37 15.10
CA ARG A 28 0.95 30.05 14.15
C ARG A 28 -0.44 29.89 14.74
N THR A 29 -0.82 30.85 15.56
CA THR A 29 -2.20 31.11 15.95
C THR A 29 -2.95 31.69 14.75
N GLU A 30 -2.85 31.03 13.59
CA GLU A 30 -3.82 31.22 12.54
C GLU A 30 -4.95 30.27 12.91
N ASN A 31 -6.16 30.80 13.11
CA ASN A 31 -7.33 29.98 13.41
C ASN A 31 -7.70 29.21 12.12
N HIS A 32 -6.97 28.13 11.83
CA HIS A 32 -7.39 27.12 10.87
C HIS A 32 -8.65 26.49 11.43
N THR A 33 -9.80 27.03 11.01
CA THR A 33 -11.09 26.68 11.59
C THR A 33 -11.68 25.56 10.75
N ILE A 34 -12.02 24.45 11.40
CA ILE A 34 -12.75 23.36 10.74
C ILE A 34 -14.07 23.92 10.20
N ARG A 35 -14.32 23.69 8.91
CA ARG A 35 -15.61 23.97 8.26
C ARG A 35 -16.37 22.66 8.16
N TRP A 36 -17.39 22.50 9.01
CA TRP A 36 -18.32 21.38 8.94
C TRP A 36 -19.22 21.52 7.72
N LEU A 37 -19.53 20.39 7.08
CA LEU A 37 -20.30 20.30 5.85
C LEU A 37 -21.47 19.35 6.04
N ASP A 38 -22.47 19.49 5.17
CA ASP A 38 -23.42 18.40 4.96
C ASP A 38 -22.67 17.26 4.25
N CYS A 39 -22.76 16.05 4.81
CA CYS A 39 -22.13 14.88 4.21
C CYS A 39 -22.74 14.54 2.85
N TYR A 40 -24.00 14.90 2.59
CA TYR A 40 -24.61 14.69 1.26
C TYR A 40 -23.94 15.49 0.14
N ASP A 41 -23.27 16.60 0.47
CA ASP A 41 -22.52 17.40 -0.51
C ASP A 41 -21.22 16.70 -0.98
N ARG A 42 -20.80 15.64 -0.29
CA ARG A 42 -19.51 14.96 -0.47
C ARG A 42 -19.61 13.46 -0.19
N ILE A 43 -20.57 12.79 -0.83
CA ILE A 43 -20.63 11.33 -0.81
C ILE A 43 -19.41 10.81 -1.59
N PRO A 44 -18.51 10.02 -0.97
CA PRO A 44 -17.37 9.44 -1.67
C PRO A 44 -17.77 8.68 -2.92
N THR A 45 -16.97 8.78 -3.99
CA THR A 45 -17.22 8.05 -5.23
C THR A 45 -17.31 6.54 -4.98
N THR A 46 -16.41 6.00 -4.12
CA THR A 46 -16.46 4.61 -3.67
C THR A 46 -17.80 4.22 -3.05
N MET A 47 -18.36 5.08 -2.20
CA MET A 47 -19.66 4.83 -1.58
C MET A 47 -20.80 4.84 -2.60
N GLN A 48 -20.71 5.68 -3.63
CA GLN A 48 -21.70 5.72 -4.71
C GLN A 48 -21.63 4.48 -5.60
N GLU A 49 -20.42 4.06 -6.00
CA GLU A 49 -20.23 2.99 -6.98
C GLU A 49 -20.35 1.58 -6.38
N GLU A 50 -19.74 1.35 -5.22
CA GLU A 50 -19.66 0.02 -4.62
C GLU A 50 -20.86 -0.28 -3.71
N PHE A 51 -21.36 0.74 -3.02
CA PHE A 51 -22.42 0.60 -2.02
C PHE A 51 -23.74 1.28 -2.42
N ASN A 52 -23.79 1.89 -3.61
CA ASN A 52 -24.98 2.55 -4.16
C ASN A 52 -25.57 3.61 -3.21
N VAL A 53 -24.70 4.31 -2.47
CA VAL A 53 -25.07 5.41 -1.56
C VAL A 53 -25.39 6.65 -2.38
N THR A 54 -26.53 7.27 -2.10
CA THR A 54 -27.01 8.46 -2.81
C THR A 54 -27.45 9.55 -1.84
N THR A 55 -27.82 10.71 -2.36
CA THR A 55 -28.41 11.80 -1.55
C THR A 55 -29.75 11.44 -0.90
N SER A 56 -30.35 10.31 -1.28
CA SER A 56 -31.55 9.76 -0.65
C SER A 56 -31.27 8.72 0.43
N THR A 57 -30.02 8.22 0.52
CA THR A 57 -29.63 7.21 1.50
C THR A 57 -29.65 7.81 2.91
N PRO A 58 -30.42 7.27 3.86
CA PRO A 58 -30.45 7.81 5.22
C PRO A 58 -29.08 7.69 5.89
N ILE A 59 -28.44 8.83 6.18
CA ILE A 59 -27.18 8.86 6.92
C ILE A 59 -27.42 9.08 8.43
N PRO A 60 -26.73 8.35 9.32
CA PRO A 60 -26.81 8.59 10.76
C PRO A 60 -26.22 9.94 11.15
N SER A 61 -26.77 10.55 12.22
CA SER A 61 -26.26 11.82 12.76
C SER A 61 -24.84 11.74 13.36
N SER A 62 -24.34 10.50 13.58
CA SER A 62 -22.95 10.24 13.98
C SER A 62 -21.96 10.47 12.84
N LEU A 63 -22.38 10.39 11.58
CA LEU A 63 -21.51 10.71 10.45
C LEU A 63 -21.36 12.23 10.33
N ARG A 64 -20.11 12.70 10.35
CA ARG A 64 -19.78 14.13 10.23
C ARG A 64 -18.70 14.33 9.19
N CYS A 65 -18.91 15.31 8.31
CA CYS A 65 -17.98 15.63 7.24
C CYS A 65 -17.48 17.06 7.41
N GLY A 66 -16.24 17.31 7.04
CA GLY A 66 -15.64 18.61 7.18
C GLY A 66 -14.44 18.83 6.28
N LYS A 67 -13.95 20.07 6.32
CA LYS A 67 -12.73 20.47 5.62
C LYS A 67 -11.91 21.47 6.41
N LEU A 68 -10.61 21.46 6.15
CA LEU A 68 -9.63 22.36 6.73
C LEU A 68 -8.74 22.91 5.62
N ASP A 69 -8.52 24.22 5.58
CA ASP A 69 -7.51 24.80 4.68
C ASP A 69 -6.18 24.85 5.41
N VAL A 70 -5.10 24.39 4.77
CA VAL A 70 -3.73 24.34 5.31
C VAL A 70 -2.75 24.91 4.28
N PRO A 71 -1.51 25.29 4.66
CA PRO A 71 -0.51 25.70 3.67
C PRO A 71 -0.26 24.58 2.64
N LEU A 72 -0.13 24.97 1.37
CA LEU A 72 0.37 24.06 0.34
C LEU A 72 1.84 23.71 0.64
N ASP A 73 2.64 24.75 0.85
CA ASP A 73 4.05 24.72 1.22
C ASP A 73 4.22 25.26 2.65
N TYR A 74 4.60 24.38 3.57
CA TYR A 74 4.79 24.70 4.99
C TYR A 74 6.05 25.54 5.28
N SER A 75 6.95 25.73 4.31
CA SER A 75 8.08 26.66 4.44
C SER A 75 7.64 28.13 4.35
N ARG A 76 6.43 28.38 3.83
CA ARG A 76 5.82 29.70 3.67
C ARG A 76 4.58 29.86 4.57
N PRO A 77 4.21 31.09 4.94
CA PRO A 77 2.97 31.34 5.67
C PRO A 77 1.74 30.91 4.89
N PHE A 78 0.68 30.51 5.59
CA PHE A 78 -0.62 30.28 4.97
C PHE A 78 -1.09 31.57 4.28
N ASP A 79 -1.58 31.42 3.05
CA ASP A 79 -2.22 32.50 2.32
C ASP A 79 -3.41 31.92 1.54
N PRO A 80 -4.65 32.38 1.80
CA PRO A 80 -5.85 31.86 1.15
C PRO A 80 -5.92 32.13 -0.37
N ASN A 81 -4.98 32.89 -0.93
CA ASN A 81 -4.90 33.14 -2.37
C ASN A 81 -3.66 32.54 -3.03
N THR A 82 -2.56 32.34 -2.29
CA THR A 82 -1.25 32.00 -2.90
C THR A 82 -0.54 30.79 -2.30
N ASN A 83 -0.93 30.35 -1.09
CA ASN A 83 -0.32 29.22 -0.39
C ASN A 83 -1.35 28.51 0.49
N ASN A 84 -2.33 27.87 -0.14
CA ASN A 84 -3.30 27.04 0.56
C ASN A 84 -3.68 25.81 -0.25
N ILE A 85 -4.15 24.80 0.48
CA ILE A 85 -4.80 23.60 -0.02
C ILE A 85 -5.92 23.22 0.94
N THR A 86 -7.00 22.62 0.45
CA THR A 86 -8.09 22.11 1.29
C THR A 86 -7.85 20.63 1.56
N ILE A 87 -8.01 20.22 2.82
CA ILE A 87 -8.03 18.83 3.28
C ILE A 87 -9.46 18.49 3.69
N GLY A 88 -10.05 17.50 3.05
CA GLY A 88 -11.35 16.92 3.38
C GLY A 88 -11.22 15.73 4.34
N PHE A 89 -12.21 15.56 5.20
CA PHE A 89 -12.29 14.43 6.12
C PHE A 89 -13.74 14.04 6.39
N ALA A 90 -13.91 12.80 6.82
CA ALA A 90 -15.14 12.30 7.40
C ALA A 90 -14.84 11.63 8.76
N MET A 91 -15.83 11.61 9.63
CA MET A 91 -15.70 10.94 10.92
C MET A 91 -17.00 10.30 11.36
N ASN A 92 -16.89 9.13 11.99
CA ASN A 92 -17.95 8.60 12.84
C ASN A 92 -17.75 9.17 14.25
N ARG A 93 -18.76 9.86 14.77
CA ARG A 93 -18.71 10.63 16.01
C ARG A 93 -19.85 10.21 16.94
N PRO A 94 -19.57 9.51 18.05
CA PRO A 94 -20.58 9.21 19.07
C PRO A 94 -21.00 10.47 19.83
N SER A 95 -22.05 10.37 20.64
CA SER A 95 -22.58 11.52 21.39
C SER A 95 -21.63 12.02 22.49
N ASN A 96 -20.80 11.13 23.05
CA ASN A 96 -19.88 11.45 24.14
C ASN A 96 -18.52 10.76 23.90
N PRO A 97 -17.72 11.22 22.93
CA PRO A 97 -16.44 10.61 22.61
C PRO A 97 -15.42 10.83 23.72
N GLN A 98 -14.66 9.78 24.03
CA GLN A 98 -13.53 9.76 24.97
C GLN A 98 -12.24 10.29 24.33
N GLY A 99 -12.15 10.31 23.00
CA GLY A 99 -11.00 10.78 22.24
C GLY A 99 -11.20 10.61 20.73
N VAL A 100 -10.12 10.81 19.97
CA VAL A 100 -10.10 10.64 18.51
C VAL A 100 -9.13 9.53 18.14
N ILE A 101 -9.58 8.59 17.32
CA ILE A 101 -8.75 7.62 16.61
C ILE A 101 -8.64 8.10 15.18
N TYR A 102 -7.42 8.45 14.77
CA TYR A 102 -7.12 8.67 13.37
C TYR A 102 -6.75 7.34 12.72
N HIS A 103 -7.48 6.96 11.67
CA HIS A 103 -7.19 5.78 10.87
C HIS A 103 -6.87 6.19 9.43
N HIS A 104 -5.81 5.60 8.89
CA HIS A 104 -5.50 5.68 7.47
C HIS A 104 -5.43 4.25 6.91
N PRO A 105 -6.35 3.84 6.02
CA PRO A 105 -6.48 2.45 5.56
C PRO A 105 -5.37 1.99 4.60
N GLY A 106 -4.22 2.67 4.59
CA GLY A 106 -3.17 2.41 3.61
C GLY A 106 -3.58 2.69 2.16
N GLY A 107 -2.90 1.98 1.24
CA GLY A 107 -2.88 2.23 -0.20
C GLY A 107 -2.30 3.62 -0.53
N PRO A 108 -1.97 3.86 -1.80
CA PRO A 108 -2.09 5.19 -2.35
C PRO A 108 -3.43 5.26 -3.09
N GLY A 109 -4.12 6.40 -3.03
CA GLY A 109 -5.40 6.60 -3.76
C GLY A 109 -6.67 6.22 -3.03
N ILE A 110 -6.59 5.47 -1.91
CA ILE A 110 -7.79 5.08 -1.18
C ILE A 110 -8.46 6.32 -0.60
N ASP A 111 -9.74 6.49 -0.92
CA ASP A 111 -10.60 7.46 -0.26
C ASP A 111 -10.82 7.03 1.19
N ALA A 112 -9.95 7.48 2.09
CA ALA A 112 -10.02 7.20 3.52
C ALA A 112 -11.36 7.65 4.11
N ALA A 113 -11.96 8.74 3.63
CA ALA A 113 -13.25 9.21 4.09
C ALA A 113 -14.35 8.15 3.90
N SER A 114 -14.28 7.33 2.83
CA SER A 114 -15.19 6.18 2.65
C SER A 114 -15.23 5.25 3.86
N GLN A 115 -14.12 5.05 4.56
CA GLN A 115 -14.10 4.20 5.75
C GLN A 115 -15.01 4.74 6.86
N ALA A 116 -15.06 6.06 7.06
CA ALA A 116 -15.95 6.66 8.06
C ALA A 116 -17.43 6.49 7.66
N TRP A 117 -17.73 6.52 6.36
CA TRP A 117 -19.06 6.23 5.83
C TRP A 117 -19.46 4.77 6.02
N GLU A 118 -18.59 3.82 5.64
CA GLU A 118 -18.80 2.39 5.85
C GLU A 118 -19.11 2.08 7.32
N ASN A 119 -18.30 2.63 8.22
CA ASN A 119 -18.46 2.51 9.67
C ASN A 119 -19.82 3.06 10.14
N ALA A 120 -20.19 4.27 9.72
CA ALA A 120 -21.46 4.87 10.10
C ALA A 120 -22.67 4.11 9.55
N LEU A 121 -22.58 3.58 8.33
CA LEU A 121 -23.64 2.81 7.68
C LEU A 121 -23.63 1.32 8.06
N ASN A 122 -22.72 0.90 8.95
CA ASN A 122 -22.56 -0.50 9.37
C ASN A 122 -22.29 -1.45 8.18
N LEU A 123 -21.47 -0.99 7.24
CA LEU A 123 -20.98 -1.74 6.08
C LEU A 123 -19.59 -2.35 6.31
N SER A 124 -18.89 -1.92 7.36
CA SER A 124 -17.63 -2.49 7.83
C SER A 124 -17.70 -2.79 9.33
N ASN A 125 -16.92 -3.78 9.76
CA ASN A 125 -16.77 -4.15 11.16
C ASN A 125 -15.47 -3.65 11.80
N THR A 126 -14.59 -2.95 11.04
CA THR A 126 -13.23 -2.60 11.47
C THR A 126 -13.20 -1.83 12.80
N PHE A 127 -14.18 -0.97 13.09
CA PHE A 127 -14.16 -0.16 14.32
C PHE A 127 -15.39 -0.36 15.23
N THR A 128 -16.22 -1.37 14.97
CA THR A 128 -17.52 -1.55 15.65
C THR A 128 -17.43 -1.54 17.18
N SER A 129 -16.36 -2.09 17.76
CA SER A 129 -16.17 -2.11 19.22
C SER A 129 -15.63 -0.80 19.83
N LEU A 130 -15.29 0.19 19.00
CA LEU A 130 -14.66 1.47 19.39
C LEU A 130 -15.52 2.69 19.01
N MET A 131 -16.43 2.55 18.04
CA MET A 131 -17.27 3.66 17.53
C MET A 131 -18.19 4.29 18.58
N ASP A 132 -18.57 3.55 19.62
CA ASP A 132 -19.39 4.09 20.72
C ASP A 132 -18.58 5.00 21.66
N ASP A 133 -17.26 4.79 21.71
CA ASP A 133 -16.36 5.44 22.67
C ASP A 133 -15.47 6.50 22.02
N PHE A 134 -15.16 6.41 20.73
CA PHE A 134 -14.18 7.29 20.07
C PHE A 134 -14.72 7.90 18.78
N ASP A 135 -14.28 9.12 18.51
CA ASP A 135 -14.35 9.71 17.18
C ASP A 135 -13.43 8.90 16.25
N ILE A 136 -13.97 8.22 15.25
CA ILE A 136 -13.17 7.54 14.21
C ILE A 136 -13.00 8.53 13.05
N LEU A 137 -11.83 9.17 12.97
CA LEU A 137 -11.50 10.19 12.00
C LEU A 137 -10.74 9.58 10.81
N ALA A 138 -11.25 9.81 9.61
CA ALA A 138 -10.58 9.45 8.36
C ALA A 138 -10.39 10.70 7.49
N ILE A 139 -9.14 10.95 7.09
CA ILE A 139 -8.75 12.14 6.36
C ILE A 139 -8.31 11.71 4.96
N ASN A 140 -8.87 12.33 3.93
CA ASN A 140 -8.33 12.16 2.59
C ASN A 140 -7.06 12.98 2.50
N MET A 141 -5.98 12.33 2.08
CA MET A 141 -4.71 13.02 1.95
C MET A 141 -4.74 14.04 0.80
N ARG A 142 -3.78 14.98 0.79
CA ARG A 142 -3.66 16.01 -0.27
C ARG A 142 -3.63 15.36 -1.66
N GLY A 143 -4.29 15.94 -2.65
CA GLY A 143 -4.32 15.36 -4.01
C GLY A 143 -5.36 14.26 -4.21
N LEU A 144 -6.00 13.75 -3.14
CA LEU A 144 -7.13 12.82 -3.23
C LEU A 144 -8.48 13.54 -3.27
N GLU A 145 -9.54 12.77 -3.54
CA GLU A 145 -10.92 13.26 -3.59
C GLU A 145 -11.26 14.08 -2.34
N PHE A 146 -11.95 15.20 -2.52
CA PHE A 146 -12.30 16.16 -1.46
C PHE A 146 -11.14 16.93 -0.78
N SER A 147 -9.89 16.57 -1.05
CA SER A 147 -8.67 17.16 -0.49
C SER A 147 -7.81 17.85 -1.56
N THR A 148 -8.42 18.82 -2.25
CA THR A 148 -7.89 19.49 -3.46
C THR A 148 -7.25 18.45 -4.41
N PRO A 149 -8.08 17.76 -5.22
CA PRO A 149 -7.62 16.61 -5.97
C PRO A 149 -6.61 16.99 -7.05
N LEU A 150 -5.67 16.08 -7.27
CA LEU A 150 -4.89 16.05 -8.50
C LEU A 150 -5.84 15.73 -9.67
N ASN A 151 -5.61 16.38 -10.79
CA ASN A 151 -6.36 16.18 -12.02
C ASN A 151 -5.41 15.62 -13.08
N CYS A 152 -5.56 14.35 -13.41
CA CYS A 152 -4.67 13.61 -14.31
C CYS A 152 -5.46 12.94 -15.43
N THR A 153 -4.86 12.75 -16.59
CA THR A 153 -5.50 12.04 -17.72
C THR A 153 -4.96 10.61 -17.81
N SER A 154 -5.68 9.64 -17.23
CA SER A 154 -5.27 8.22 -17.16
C SER A 154 -5.10 7.54 -18.53
N GLY A 155 -5.94 7.89 -19.52
CA GLY A 155 -5.91 7.31 -20.86
C GLY A 155 -4.62 7.54 -21.67
N VAL A 156 -3.71 8.40 -21.19
CA VAL A 156 -2.41 8.68 -21.84
C VAL A 156 -1.36 7.60 -21.51
N PHE A 157 -1.50 6.91 -20.37
CA PHE A 157 -0.56 5.90 -19.90
C PHE A 157 -1.06 4.48 -20.21
N PHE A 158 -2.27 4.13 -19.76
CA PHE A 158 -2.75 2.74 -19.76
C PHE A 158 -3.14 2.21 -21.15
N ASN A 159 -3.49 3.09 -22.09
CA ASN A 159 -3.74 2.69 -23.48
C ASN A 159 -2.45 2.30 -24.22
N ASN A 160 -1.27 2.62 -23.67
CA ASN A 160 0.01 2.52 -24.35
C ASN A 160 0.97 1.51 -23.70
N ILE A 161 0.54 0.81 -22.63
CA ILE A 161 1.36 -0.17 -21.91
C ILE A 161 0.69 -1.53 -22.00
N SER A 162 1.33 -2.45 -22.72
CA SER A 162 0.81 -3.81 -22.96
C SER A 162 1.29 -4.83 -21.94
N HIS A 163 2.33 -4.52 -21.15
CA HIS A 163 2.92 -5.40 -20.16
C HIS A 163 3.27 -4.65 -18.86
N PRO A 164 3.16 -5.29 -17.69
CA PRO A 164 3.43 -4.67 -16.41
C PRO A 164 4.92 -4.32 -16.24
N PHE A 165 5.80 -5.04 -16.97
CA PHE A 165 7.23 -4.80 -16.97
C PHE A 165 7.85 -4.80 -18.36
N PRO A 166 8.77 -3.86 -18.64
CA PRO A 166 9.57 -3.87 -19.85
C PRO A 166 10.63 -4.99 -19.78
N THR A 167 10.75 -5.73 -20.87
CA THR A 167 11.73 -6.80 -21.06
C THR A 167 12.87 -6.41 -22.00
N SER A 168 12.78 -5.22 -22.61
CA SER A 168 13.80 -4.63 -23.46
C SER A 168 13.96 -3.13 -23.19
N GLU A 169 15.08 -2.57 -23.65
CA GLU A 169 15.35 -1.13 -23.53
C GLU A 169 14.32 -0.27 -24.28
N ASP A 170 13.85 -0.74 -25.44
CA ASP A 170 12.80 -0.04 -26.21
C ASP A 170 11.47 0.00 -25.45
N GLU A 171 11.07 -1.12 -24.84
CA GLU A 171 9.86 -1.18 -23.99
C GLU A 171 10.01 -0.28 -22.75
N TYR A 172 11.20 -0.27 -22.13
CA TYR A 172 11.48 0.59 -20.98
C TYR A 172 11.36 2.07 -21.37
N ASN A 173 11.98 2.48 -22.48
CA ASN A 173 11.90 3.85 -22.96
C ASN A 173 10.46 4.26 -23.31
N ALA A 174 9.69 3.37 -23.94
CA ALA A 174 8.27 3.61 -24.22
C ALA A 174 7.46 3.79 -22.92
N TYR A 175 7.72 2.96 -21.90
CA TYR A 175 7.11 3.09 -20.58
C TYR A 175 7.43 4.44 -19.93
N GLN A 176 8.70 4.86 -19.94
CA GLN A 176 9.13 6.15 -19.36
C GLN A 176 8.50 7.34 -20.10
N VAL A 177 8.36 7.27 -21.43
CA VAL A 177 7.65 8.30 -22.22
C VAL A 177 6.18 8.37 -21.83
N ALA A 178 5.50 7.22 -21.74
CA ALA A 178 4.11 7.16 -21.32
C ALA A 178 3.92 7.75 -19.91
N MET A 179 4.79 7.39 -18.96
CA MET A 179 4.75 7.90 -17.59
C MET A 179 5.02 9.41 -17.54
N THR A 180 6.02 9.90 -18.27
CA THR A 180 6.34 11.33 -18.36
C THR A 180 5.15 12.14 -18.88
N ASN A 181 4.47 11.65 -19.93
CA ASN A 181 3.28 12.30 -20.48
C ASN A 181 2.13 12.32 -19.47
N PHE A 182 1.95 11.23 -18.74
CA PHE A 182 0.95 11.13 -17.68
C PHE A 182 1.21 12.11 -16.54
N LEU A 183 2.44 12.14 -15.99
CA LEU A 183 2.85 13.09 -14.96
C LEU A 183 2.75 14.54 -15.45
N GLY A 184 3.07 14.79 -16.72
CA GLY A 184 2.85 16.09 -17.36
C GLY A 184 1.37 16.49 -17.42
N SER A 185 0.47 15.54 -17.67
CA SER A 185 -0.99 15.80 -17.63
C SER A 185 -1.45 16.22 -16.24
N CYS A 186 -0.94 15.54 -15.20
CA CYS A 186 -1.22 15.88 -13.80
C CYS A 186 -0.73 17.30 -13.47
N ASN A 187 0.52 17.62 -13.81
CA ASN A 187 1.13 18.90 -13.45
C ASN A 187 0.45 20.09 -14.15
N ASN A 188 0.00 19.89 -15.39
CA ASN A 188 -0.65 20.93 -16.18
C ASN A 188 -2.10 21.18 -15.78
N SER A 189 -2.78 20.16 -15.24
CA SER A 189 -4.23 20.20 -14.99
C SER A 189 -4.59 20.33 -13.51
N SER A 190 -3.61 20.15 -12.62
CA SER A 190 -3.73 20.31 -11.17
C SER A 190 -3.32 21.72 -10.72
N PRO A 191 -3.71 22.16 -9.51
CA PRO A 191 -3.23 23.42 -8.95
C PRO A 191 -1.69 23.51 -8.95
N PRO A 192 -1.10 24.66 -9.34
CA PRO A 192 0.35 24.81 -9.42
C PRO A 192 1.05 24.48 -8.10
N GLY A 193 2.10 23.65 -8.19
CA GLY A 193 2.89 23.24 -7.03
C GLY A 193 2.28 22.10 -6.21
N LEU A 194 1.04 21.65 -6.51
CA LEU A 194 0.43 20.52 -5.80
C LEU A 194 1.29 19.27 -5.84
N MET A 195 1.75 18.87 -7.04
CA MET A 195 2.63 17.70 -7.22
C MET A 195 4.02 17.88 -6.58
N GLN A 196 4.55 19.10 -6.52
CA GLN A 196 5.89 19.37 -5.99
C GLN A 196 5.90 19.35 -4.45
N PHE A 197 4.90 19.99 -3.84
CA PHE A 197 4.73 20.05 -2.39
C PHE A 197 3.87 18.90 -1.86
N GLU A 198 3.73 17.85 -2.66
CA GLU A 198 3.15 16.58 -2.27
C GLU A 198 4.11 15.72 -1.44
N GLN A 199 5.06 16.34 -0.74
CA GLN A 199 5.93 15.65 0.20
C GLN A 199 5.15 15.28 1.47
N LEU A 200 5.39 14.05 1.94
CA LEU A 200 5.13 13.48 3.27
C LEU A 200 3.82 12.73 3.55
N MET A 201 2.89 12.50 2.63
CA MET A 201 1.53 12.13 3.10
C MET A 201 0.76 10.99 2.45
N ASN A 202 1.19 10.29 1.38
CA ASN A 202 0.18 9.56 0.61
C ASN A 202 0.49 8.13 0.15
N ALA A 203 1.73 7.62 0.25
CA ALA A 203 2.06 6.29 -0.28
C ALA A 203 1.43 5.13 0.51
N SER A 204 1.42 5.25 1.85
CA SER A 204 0.90 4.25 2.77
C SER A 204 0.73 4.89 4.14
N GLY A 205 -0.41 4.62 4.79
CA GLY A 205 -0.67 5.04 6.16
C GLY A 205 0.43 4.63 7.15
N THR A 206 1.18 3.56 6.85
CA THR A 206 2.28 3.10 7.71
C THR A 206 3.52 3.97 7.64
N PHE A 207 3.91 4.40 6.44
CA PHE A 207 5.01 5.33 6.23
C PHE A 207 4.70 6.70 6.85
N VAL A 208 3.50 7.21 6.61
CA VAL A 208 3.02 8.49 7.17
C VAL A 208 2.93 8.44 8.69
N GLY A 209 2.37 7.36 9.22
CA GLY A 209 2.22 7.18 10.67
C GLY A 209 3.58 7.14 11.37
N ALA A 210 4.53 6.41 10.81
CA ALA A 210 5.91 6.37 11.29
C ALA A 210 6.54 7.78 11.27
N ALA A 211 6.53 8.46 10.13
CA ALA A 211 7.08 9.81 9.99
C ALA A 211 6.46 10.81 11.00
N TYR A 212 5.14 10.75 11.21
CA TYR A 212 4.44 11.61 12.16
C TYR A 212 4.92 11.37 13.60
N ILE A 213 5.09 10.11 14.02
CA ILE A 213 5.63 9.76 15.34
C ILE A 213 7.04 10.32 15.53
N ALA A 214 7.90 10.20 14.52
CA ALA A 214 9.28 10.69 14.62
C ALA A 214 9.38 12.21 14.67
N GLN A 215 8.52 12.91 13.92
CA GLN A 215 8.51 14.38 13.89
C GLN A 215 7.79 15.01 15.09
N PHE A 216 6.73 14.38 15.59
CA PHE A 216 5.87 14.92 16.64
C PHE A 216 5.63 13.92 17.79
N PRO A 217 6.70 13.36 18.40
CA PRO A 217 6.57 12.33 19.42
C PRO A 217 5.75 12.77 20.64
N GLU A 218 5.72 14.08 20.93
CA GLU A 218 4.94 14.68 22.02
C GLU A 218 3.43 14.82 21.73
N ARG A 219 3.01 14.64 20.46
CA ARG A 219 1.61 14.79 20.02
C ARG A 219 0.91 13.47 19.75
N VAL A 220 1.64 12.36 19.82
CA VAL A 220 1.09 11.02 19.71
C VAL A 220 0.88 10.41 21.10
N GLY A 221 -0.29 9.80 21.28
CA GLY A 221 -0.61 8.94 22.42
C GLY A 221 -0.22 7.51 22.10
N ARG A 222 -1.22 6.68 21.80
CA ARG A 222 -1.03 5.31 21.33
C ARG A 222 -0.98 5.27 19.81
N PHE A 223 -0.21 4.33 19.28
CA PHE A 223 -0.07 4.16 17.84
C PHE A 223 0.08 2.68 17.50
N VAL A 224 -0.59 2.27 16.43
CA VAL A 224 -0.50 0.92 15.86
C VAL A 224 -0.16 1.11 14.38
N ILE A 225 0.89 0.43 13.92
CA ILE A 225 1.28 0.42 12.51
C ILE A 225 1.29 -1.01 12.03
N ASP A 226 0.44 -1.32 11.06
CA ASP A 226 0.17 -2.66 10.57
C ASP A 226 0.55 -2.79 9.09
N ALA A 227 1.32 -3.81 8.74
CA ALA A 227 1.93 -4.00 7.41
C ALA A 227 2.80 -2.78 7.00
N VAL A 228 4.07 -2.80 7.41
CA VAL A 228 4.92 -1.61 7.42
C VAL A 228 5.69 -1.42 6.13
N ILE A 229 5.70 -0.19 5.61
CA ILE A 229 6.77 0.29 4.72
C ILE A 229 7.83 1.00 5.57
N PRO A 230 9.05 0.45 5.69
CA PRO A 230 10.09 1.05 6.52
C PRO A 230 10.75 2.26 5.86
N HIS A 231 11.11 3.26 6.66
CA HIS A 231 12.02 4.32 6.23
C HIS A 231 13.47 3.85 6.22
N GLY A 232 14.21 4.19 5.16
CA GLY A 232 15.66 3.95 5.07
C GLY A 232 16.07 2.50 4.78
N MET A 233 15.13 1.60 4.47
CA MET A 233 15.46 0.27 3.95
C MET A 233 15.87 0.37 2.48
N PRO A 234 16.96 -0.30 2.04
CA PRO A 234 17.31 -0.34 0.63
C PRO A 234 16.21 -1.00 -0.23
N PHE A 235 15.90 -0.40 -1.39
CA PHE A 235 14.90 -0.97 -2.30
C PHE A 235 15.25 -2.39 -2.77
N GLN A 236 16.54 -2.68 -2.97
CA GLN A 236 16.99 -4.01 -3.35
C GLN A 236 16.53 -5.06 -2.32
N ASP A 237 16.58 -4.74 -1.02
CA ASP A 237 16.19 -5.66 0.04
C ASP A 237 14.67 -5.85 0.03
N MET A 238 13.90 -4.76 -0.06
CA MET A 238 12.44 -4.82 -0.17
C MET A 238 11.96 -5.64 -1.39
N ILE A 239 12.62 -5.45 -2.54
CA ILE A 239 12.34 -6.21 -3.78
C ILE A 239 12.61 -7.70 -3.57
N THR A 240 13.75 -8.02 -2.95
CA THR A 240 14.15 -9.40 -2.67
C THR A 240 13.18 -10.05 -1.69
N ASP A 241 12.80 -9.36 -0.61
CA ASP A 241 11.87 -9.88 0.41
C ASP A 241 10.47 -10.13 -0.17
N GLN A 242 9.96 -9.26 -1.06
CA GLN A 242 8.69 -9.51 -1.74
C GLN A 242 8.74 -10.73 -2.65
N MET A 243 9.82 -10.92 -3.43
CA MET A 243 9.98 -12.12 -4.26
C MET A 243 10.03 -13.39 -3.40
N VAL A 244 10.77 -13.35 -2.29
CA VAL A 244 10.84 -14.45 -1.32
C VAL A 244 9.48 -14.72 -0.68
N ALA A 245 8.68 -13.70 -0.41
CA ALA A 245 7.33 -13.88 0.14
C ALA A 245 6.39 -14.61 -0.85
N VAL A 246 6.47 -14.33 -2.16
CA VAL A 246 5.72 -15.11 -3.17
C VAL A 246 6.15 -16.58 -3.14
N ASN A 247 7.46 -16.84 -3.04
CA ASN A 247 7.99 -18.20 -2.94
C ASN A 247 7.43 -18.94 -1.72
N ARG A 248 7.32 -18.26 -0.58
CA ARG A 248 6.71 -18.84 0.63
C ARG A 248 5.23 -19.13 0.42
N LEU A 249 4.48 -18.25 -0.25
CA LEU A 249 3.06 -18.44 -0.50
C LEU A 249 2.75 -19.57 -1.50
N LEU A 250 3.64 -19.83 -2.46
CA LEU A 250 3.55 -21.07 -3.26
C LEU A 250 3.71 -22.32 -2.39
N LEU A 251 4.62 -22.31 -1.40
CA LEU A 251 4.75 -23.40 -0.44
C LEU A 251 3.54 -23.49 0.51
N ARG A 252 2.91 -22.36 0.85
CA ARG A 252 1.65 -22.34 1.62
C ARG A 252 0.50 -22.93 0.82
N SER A 253 0.40 -22.62 -0.47
CA SER A 253 -0.58 -23.23 -1.37
C SER A 253 -0.38 -24.76 -1.50
N ASP A 254 0.88 -25.21 -1.59
CA ASP A 254 1.22 -26.64 -1.57
C ASP A 254 0.81 -27.32 -0.26
N ALA A 255 1.11 -26.69 0.88
CA ALA A 255 0.72 -27.19 2.20
C ALA A 255 -0.81 -27.26 2.37
N PHE A 256 -1.53 -26.24 1.88
CA PHE A 256 -2.99 -26.24 1.85
C PHE A 256 -3.52 -27.40 0.98
N CYS A 257 -3.00 -27.56 -0.24
CA CYS A 257 -3.39 -28.61 -1.15
C CYS A 257 -3.20 -30.03 -0.58
N MET A 258 -2.11 -30.26 0.16
CA MET A 258 -1.87 -31.54 0.82
C MET A 258 -2.90 -31.86 1.93
N ALA A 259 -3.51 -30.85 2.53
CA ALA A 259 -4.52 -31.00 3.57
C ALA A 259 -5.95 -31.09 3.03
N ASP A 260 -6.16 -30.76 1.75
CA ASP A 260 -7.47 -30.69 1.11
C ASP A 260 -7.62 -31.76 0.00
N PRO A 261 -8.45 -32.81 0.23
CA PRO A 261 -8.72 -33.84 -0.77
C PRO A 261 -9.38 -33.35 -2.07
N THR A 262 -9.92 -32.13 -2.10
CA THR A 262 -10.51 -31.53 -3.30
C THR A 262 -9.47 -30.87 -4.21
N CYS A 263 -8.25 -30.64 -3.71
CA CYS A 263 -7.19 -30.04 -4.50
C CYS A 263 -6.78 -30.95 -5.69
N PRO A 264 -6.61 -30.42 -6.92
CA PRO A 264 -6.19 -31.21 -8.08
C PRO A 264 -4.82 -31.92 -7.93
N PHE A 265 -3.97 -31.39 -7.06
CA PHE A 265 -2.64 -31.95 -6.78
C PHE A 265 -2.60 -32.82 -5.50
N TYR A 266 -3.75 -33.07 -4.87
CA TYR A 266 -3.84 -33.92 -3.68
C TYR A 266 -3.28 -35.33 -3.95
N GLY A 267 -2.53 -35.86 -2.98
CA GLY A 267 -1.92 -37.19 -3.08
C GLY A 267 -0.69 -37.28 -4.01
N GLN A 268 -0.28 -36.19 -4.67
CA GLN A 268 0.92 -36.17 -5.52
C GLN A 268 2.24 -35.95 -4.75
N GLY A 269 2.15 -35.72 -3.44
CA GLY A 269 3.29 -35.53 -2.53
C GLY A 269 3.70 -34.07 -2.37
N LYS A 270 4.56 -33.80 -1.37
CA LYS A 270 5.04 -32.45 -1.05
C LYS A 270 5.75 -31.82 -2.26
N GLY A 271 5.41 -30.57 -2.56
CA GLY A 271 5.97 -29.79 -3.67
C GLY A 271 5.25 -29.99 -5.00
N SER A 272 4.10 -30.68 -5.04
CA SER A 272 3.34 -30.90 -6.27
C SER A 272 2.83 -29.60 -6.88
N VAL A 273 2.40 -28.63 -6.07
CA VAL A 273 1.94 -27.32 -6.56
C VAL A 273 3.12 -26.52 -7.13
N VAL A 274 4.27 -26.53 -6.45
CA VAL A 274 5.48 -25.84 -6.93
C VAL A 274 5.95 -26.44 -8.26
N LYS A 275 5.98 -27.77 -8.37
CA LYS A 275 6.35 -28.45 -9.62
C LYS A 275 5.37 -28.16 -10.76
N ALA A 276 4.07 -28.07 -10.46
CA ALA A 276 3.05 -27.69 -11.42
C ALA A 276 3.27 -26.25 -11.93
N TRP A 277 3.59 -25.32 -11.02
CA TRP A 277 3.99 -23.95 -11.36
C TRP A 277 5.23 -23.91 -12.26
N GLU A 278 6.32 -24.57 -11.87
CA GLU A 278 7.56 -24.63 -12.66
C GLU A 278 7.32 -25.19 -14.06
N THR A 279 6.48 -26.22 -14.17
CA THR A 279 6.11 -26.83 -15.45
C THR A 279 5.33 -25.84 -16.33
N LEU A 280 4.33 -25.17 -15.75
CA LEU A 280 3.51 -24.20 -16.47
C LEU A 280 4.35 -22.99 -16.93
N LEU A 281 5.19 -22.45 -16.05
CA LEU A 281 6.07 -21.33 -16.37
C LEU A 281 7.05 -21.71 -17.48
N ALA A 282 7.64 -22.91 -17.44
CA ALA A 282 8.52 -23.39 -18.49
C ALA A 282 7.81 -23.51 -19.86
N GLN A 283 6.53 -23.91 -19.88
CA GLN A 283 5.71 -23.90 -21.09
C GLN A 283 5.51 -22.45 -21.60
N ALA A 284 5.09 -21.54 -20.73
CA ALA A 284 4.81 -20.15 -21.08
C ALA A 284 6.05 -19.36 -21.56
N ILE A 285 7.26 -19.75 -21.11
CA ILE A 285 8.54 -19.19 -21.59
C ILE A 285 8.80 -19.59 -23.06
N GLN A 286 8.37 -20.78 -23.48
CA GLN A 286 8.54 -21.25 -24.85
C GLN A 286 7.47 -20.68 -25.78
N GLU A 287 6.21 -20.69 -25.33
CA GLU A 287 5.08 -20.22 -26.13
C GLU A 287 3.98 -19.67 -25.20
N PRO A 288 3.39 -18.48 -25.51
CA PRO A 288 2.26 -17.96 -24.75
C PRO A 288 1.10 -18.95 -24.64
N LEU A 289 0.51 -19.07 -23.45
CA LEU A 289 -0.55 -20.03 -23.17
C LEU A 289 -1.90 -19.58 -23.73
N ALA A 290 -2.68 -20.56 -24.19
CA ALA A 290 -4.03 -20.31 -24.65
C ALA A 290 -4.96 -19.91 -23.48
N ALA A 291 -5.77 -18.88 -23.70
CA ALA A 291 -6.80 -18.43 -22.77
C ALA A 291 -8.16 -18.37 -23.50
N PRO A 292 -8.77 -19.52 -23.82
CA PRO A 292 -9.95 -19.61 -24.69
C PRO A 292 -11.20 -18.94 -24.13
N SER A 293 -11.29 -18.70 -22.81
CA SER A 293 -12.39 -17.96 -22.19
C SER A 293 -12.17 -16.44 -22.20
N CYS A 294 -11.04 -15.96 -22.70
CA CYS A 294 -10.75 -14.55 -22.85
C CYS A 294 -11.12 -14.09 -24.27
N GLY A 295 -11.77 -12.92 -24.37
CA GLY A 295 -12.27 -12.39 -25.62
C GLY A 295 -12.82 -10.97 -25.48
N PRO A 296 -13.33 -10.37 -26.56
CA PRO A 296 -13.87 -9.01 -26.55
C PRO A 296 -14.93 -8.83 -25.45
N GLY A 297 -14.73 -7.84 -24.58
CA GLY A 297 -15.63 -7.54 -23.45
C GLY A 297 -15.32 -8.29 -22.14
N MET A 298 -14.31 -9.17 -22.13
CA MET A 298 -13.84 -9.85 -20.92
C MET A 298 -12.65 -9.11 -20.31
N LEU A 299 -12.56 -9.10 -18.97
CA LEU A 299 -11.45 -8.52 -18.22
C LEU A 299 -10.23 -9.46 -18.13
N CYS A 300 -9.81 -10.05 -19.26
CA CYS A 300 -8.56 -10.81 -19.32
C CYS A 300 -7.81 -10.65 -20.65
N ASN A 301 -6.49 -10.87 -20.65
CA ASN A 301 -5.62 -10.90 -21.82
C ASN A 301 -5.55 -12.31 -22.43
N ALA A 302 -5.35 -12.38 -23.75
CA ALA A 302 -5.08 -13.63 -24.47
C ALA A 302 -4.16 -13.37 -25.67
N PRO A 303 -3.11 -14.18 -25.88
CA PRO A 303 -2.67 -15.28 -25.02
C PRO A 303 -2.02 -14.79 -23.71
N VAL A 304 -1.78 -15.70 -22.76
CA VAL A 304 -1.13 -15.40 -21.47
C VAL A 304 0.36 -15.71 -21.57
N THR A 305 1.22 -14.69 -21.41
CA THR A 305 2.68 -14.83 -21.50
C THR A 305 3.30 -15.30 -20.17
N ALA A 306 4.59 -15.66 -20.17
CA ALA A 306 5.31 -15.94 -18.93
C ALA A 306 5.35 -14.75 -17.95
N THR A 307 5.44 -13.52 -18.46
CA THR A 307 5.37 -12.30 -17.65
C THR A 307 3.99 -12.13 -17.02
N ASP A 308 2.93 -12.44 -17.77
CA ASP A 308 1.56 -12.38 -17.26
C ASP A 308 1.32 -13.41 -16.16
N LEU A 309 1.82 -14.65 -16.32
CA LEU A 309 1.75 -15.67 -15.27
C LEU A 309 2.44 -15.24 -13.99
N ARG A 310 3.66 -14.69 -14.08
CA ARG A 310 4.42 -14.21 -12.92
C ARG A 310 3.67 -13.12 -12.17
N PHE A 311 3.12 -12.16 -12.90
CA PHE A 311 2.26 -11.13 -12.32
C PHE A 311 0.99 -11.73 -11.69
N ALA A 312 0.35 -12.69 -12.36
CA ALA A 312 -0.88 -13.31 -11.89
C ALA A 312 -0.69 -14.09 -10.58
N VAL A 313 0.46 -14.77 -10.39
CA VAL A 313 0.79 -15.41 -9.10
C VAL A 313 0.91 -14.37 -8.00
N TYR A 314 1.66 -13.28 -8.23
CA TYR A 314 1.74 -12.18 -7.27
C TYR A 314 0.36 -11.62 -6.95
N ALA A 315 -0.44 -11.30 -7.97
CA ALA A 315 -1.77 -10.73 -7.83
C ALA A 315 -2.74 -11.66 -7.09
N SER A 316 -2.61 -12.98 -7.26
CA SER A 316 -3.43 -13.99 -6.58
C SER A 316 -3.17 -14.03 -5.07
N PHE A 317 -1.98 -13.63 -4.62
CA PHE A 317 -1.58 -13.74 -3.22
C PHE A 317 -1.39 -12.39 -2.51
N ARG A 318 -1.38 -11.25 -3.21
CA ARG A 318 -1.00 -9.93 -2.64
C ARG A 318 -1.91 -9.38 -1.54
N SER A 319 -3.10 -9.94 -1.36
CA SER A 319 -4.06 -9.43 -0.38
C SER A 319 -4.64 -10.56 0.45
N ASN A 320 -5.63 -11.30 -0.04
CA ASN A 320 -6.22 -12.44 0.66
C ASN A 320 -6.10 -13.68 -0.23
N PRO A 321 -5.03 -14.50 -0.08
CA PRO A 321 -4.79 -15.65 -0.95
C PRO A 321 -5.95 -16.66 -0.95
N ASP A 322 -6.50 -16.94 -2.13
CA ASP A 322 -7.43 -18.06 -2.36
C ASP A 322 -6.65 -19.26 -2.93
N PHE A 323 -6.07 -20.07 -2.05
CA PHE A 323 -5.30 -21.26 -2.46
C PHE A 323 -6.12 -22.29 -3.26
N PRO A 324 -7.39 -22.61 -2.91
CA PRO A 324 -8.24 -23.44 -3.77
C PRO A 324 -8.35 -22.92 -5.20
N LEU A 325 -8.69 -21.63 -5.37
CA LEU A 325 -8.84 -21.03 -6.69
C LEU A 325 -7.52 -21.02 -7.46
N PHE A 326 -6.43 -20.67 -6.80
CA PHE A 326 -5.10 -20.68 -7.41
C PHE A 326 -4.72 -22.09 -7.90
N ASN A 327 -4.89 -23.11 -7.07
CA ASN A 327 -4.56 -24.50 -7.43
C ASN A 327 -5.46 -25.02 -8.56
N PHE A 328 -6.73 -24.63 -8.57
CA PHE A 328 -7.63 -24.92 -9.69
C PHE A 328 -7.17 -24.24 -10.99
N ALA A 329 -6.86 -22.95 -10.95
CA ALA A 329 -6.36 -22.18 -12.09
C ALA A 329 -5.06 -22.77 -12.65
N LEU A 330 -4.15 -23.19 -11.78
CA LEU A 330 -2.91 -23.86 -12.15
C LEU A 330 -3.16 -25.19 -12.87
N ASN A 331 -4.10 -26.00 -12.38
CA ASN A 331 -4.48 -27.25 -13.02
C ASN A 331 -5.14 -27.03 -14.39
N GLU A 332 -6.08 -26.09 -14.52
CA GLU A 332 -6.72 -25.76 -15.79
C GLU A 332 -5.71 -25.28 -16.83
N SER A 333 -4.74 -24.46 -16.40
CA SER A 333 -3.68 -23.94 -17.27
C SER A 333 -2.79 -25.05 -17.81
N LEU A 334 -2.43 -26.04 -16.98
CA LEU A 334 -1.70 -27.23 -17.42
C LEU A 334 -2.49 -28.09 -18.43
N HIS A 335 -3.82 -27.95 -18.46
CA HIS A 335 -4.70 -28.61 -19.44
C HIS A 335 -5.08 -27.69 -20.61
N GLY A 336 -4.36 -26.59 -20.80
CA GLY A 336 -4.48 -25.71 -21.99
C GLY A 336 -5.47 -24.56 -21.84
N ASN A 337 -5.93 -24.26 -20.63
CA ASN A 337 -6.81 -23.13 -20.36
C ASN A 337 -6.25 -22.20 -19.29
N ALA A 338 -5.43 -21.23 -19.72
CA ALA A 338 -4.83 -20.23 -18.83
C ALA A 338 -5.73 -19.01 -18.55
N SER A 339 -7.03 -19.07 -18.89
CA SER A 339 -7.92 -17.91 -18.76
C SER A 339 -8.05 -17.37 -17.34
N LEU A 340 -7.85 -18.19 -16.31
CA LEU A 340 -7.89 -17.76 -14.91
C LEU A 340 -6.65 -17.00 -14.44
N PHE A 341 -5.55 -17.04 -15.21
CA PHE A 341 -4.38 -16.17 -15.00
C PHE A 341 -4.36 -14.98 -15.95
N GLY A 342 -5.35 -14.88 -16.84
CA GLY A 342 -5.52 -13.70 -17.66
C GLY A 342 -6.05 -12.54 -16.83
N TYR A 343 -5.53 -11.33 -17.07
CA TYR A 343 -5.99 -10.09 -16.48
C TYR A 343 -6.12 -9.02 -17.56
N GLN A 344 -7.09 -8.12 -17.40
CA GLN A 344 -7.02 -6.83 -18.08
C GLN A 344 -6.52 -5.82 -17.07
N PRO A 345 -5.52 -5.00 -17.43
CA PRO A 345 -5.23 -3.80 -16.67
C PRO A 345 -6.45 -2.87 -16.72
N SER A 346 -7.41 -3.03 -15.81
CA SER A 346 -8.45 -2.04 -15.56
C SER A 346 -7.91 -1.08 -14.51
N PHE A 347 -7.44 0.08 -14.95
CA PHE A 347 -6.94 1.09 -14.03
C PHE A 347 -7.94 2.22 -13.90
N ASP A 348 -8.58 2.24 -12.74
CA ASP A 348 -9.41 3.35 -12.28
C ASP A 348 -8.54 4.62 -12.18
N ILE A 349 -9.13 5.78 -12.47
CA ILE A 349 -8.48 7.07 -12.21
C ILE A 349 -8.07 7.18 -10.73
N ARG A 350 -8.82 6.57 -9.78
CA ARG A 350 -8.46 6.47 -8.36
C ARG A 350 -7.13 5.75 -8.13
N GLU A 351 -6.82 4.73 -8.92
CA GLU A 351 -5.52 4.01 -8.92
C GLU A 351 -4.43 4.76 -9.70
N THR A 352 -4.81 5.80 -10.45
CA THR A 352 -3.92 6.56 -11.30
C THR A 352 -3.33 7.77 -10.59
N VAL A 353 -4.12 8.47 -9.76
CA VAL A 353 -3.64 9.60 -8.94
C VAL A 353 -2.66 9.18 -7.84
N VAL A 354 -2.71 7.91 -7.46
CA VAL A 354 -1.76 7.14 -6.62
C VAL A 354 -0.31 7.29 -7.03
N SER A 355 -0.08 7.39 -8.34
CA SER A 355 1.24 7.34 -8.93
C SER A 355 2.08 8.55 -8.49
N PRO A 356 1.68 9.81 -8.78
CA PRO A 356 2.35 10.99 -8.23
C PRO A 356 2.54 10.97 -6.71
N LEU A 357 1.56 10.42 -5.99
CA LEU A 357 1.52 10.36 -4.53
C LEU A 357 2.60 9.45 -3.91
N LEU A 358 2.98 8.39 -4.63
CA LEU A 358 4.06 7.49 -4.22
C LEU A 358 5.44 8.12 -4.48
N TYR A 359 5.58 8.87 -5.56
CA TYR A 359 6.89 9.20 -6.13
C TYR A 359 7.59 10.33 -5.39
N SER A 360 6.84 11.18 -4.68
CA SER A 360 7.38 12.23 -3.82
C SER A 360 8.06 11.69 -2.55
N ASP A 361 7.81 10.43 -2.19
CA ASP A 361 8.35 9.79 -0.98
C ASP A 361 9.62 8.96 -1.27
N PHE A 362 9.83 8.55 -2.53
CA PHE A 362 10.88 7.60 -2.91
C PHE A 362 11.90 8.19 -3.89
N ARG A 363 13.13 8.40 -3.40
CA ARG A 363 14.23 8.84 -4.26
C ARG A 363 14.73 7.69 -5.13
N VAL A 364 14.58 7.83 -6.45
CA VAL A 364 15.21 6.95 -7.45
C VAL A 364 16.54 7.55 -7.89
N GLU A 365 17.62 6.78 -7.73
CA GLU A 365 18.94 7.18 -8.18
C GLU A 365 19.04 7.24 -9.71
N ASP A 366 19.87 8.12 -10.26
CA ASP A 366 20.03 8.26 -11.71
C ASP A 366 20.54 6.96 -12.37
N SER A 367 21.33 6.17 -11.64
CA SER A 367 21.77 4.84 -12.08
C SER A 367 20.59 3.89 -12.35
N TRP A 368 19.50 4.01 -11.59
CA TRP A 368 18.31 3.15 -11.68
C TRP A 368 17.34 3.60 -12.78
N LYS A 369 17.48 4.84 -13.28
CA LYS A 369 16.63 5.40 -14.36
C LYS A 369 16.97 4.88 -15.76
N THR A 370 17.87 3.90 -15.85
CA THR A 370 18.25 3.22 -17.08
C THR A 370 17.66 1.81 -17.11
N PHE A 371 17.47 1.24 -18.31
CA PHE A 371 17.03 -0.14 -18.43
C PHE A 371 17.98 -1.13 -17.72
N GLU A 372 19.29 -0.91 -17.81
CA GLU A 372 20.30 -1.72 -17.11
C GLU A 372 20.14 -1.63 -15.58
N GLY A 373 20.05 -0.41 -15.03
CA GLY A 373 19.86 -0.20 -13.60
C GLY A 373 18.54 -0.80 -13.08
N PHE A 374 17.46 -0.62 -13.83
CA PHE A 374 16.17 -1.25 -13.54
C PHE A 374 16.28 -2.78 -13.53
N ASN A 375 16.90 -3.38 -14.54
CA ASN A 375 17.02 -4.83 -14.65
C ASN A 375 17.97 -5.45 -13.60
N ASN A 376 18.97 -4.69 -13.14
CA ASN A 376 19.90 -5.15 -12.11
C ASN A 376 19.20 -5.49 -10.78
N PHE A 377 18.10 -4.81 -10.43
CA PHE A 377 17.32 -5.17 -9.23
C PHE A 377 16.82 -6.61 -9.27
N SER A 378 16.27 -7.01 -10.42
CA SER A 378 15.77 -8.36 -10.67
C SER A 378 16.90 -9.39 -10.68
N ILE A 379 18.01 -9.10 -11.37
CA ILE A 379 19.20 -9.96 -11.41
C ILE A 379 19.75 -10.19 -9.99
N ASN A 380 19.84 -9.13 -9.18
CA ASN A 380 20.38 -9.21 -7.83
C ASN A 380 19.45 -9.96 -6.86
N ALA A 381 18.13 -9.94 -7.09
CA ALA A 381 17.16 -10.68 -6.30
C ALA A 381 17.06 -12.17 -6.72
N GLN A 382 17.46 -12.51 -7.95
CA GLN A 382 17.36 -13.85 -8.52
C GLN A 382 17.94 -14.98 -7.65
N PRO A 383 19.09 -14.84 -6.95
CA PRO A 383 19.61 -15.90 -6.09
C PRO A 383 18.66 -16.32 -4.95
N ASN A 384 17.73 -15.44 -4.57
CA ASN A 384 16.73 -15.67 -3.52
C ASN A 384 15.35 -16.06 -4.11
N ASP A 385 15.17 -15.88 -5.43
CA ASP A 385 13.94 -16.20 -6.13
C ASP A 385 13.90 -17.68 -6.55
N THR A 386 13.47 -18.54 -5.64
CA THR A 386 13.47 -19.99 -5.87
C THR A 386 12.39 -20.47 -6.83
N ALA A 387 11.33 -19.69 -7.07
CA ALA A 387 10.23 -20.08 -7.97
C ALA A 387 10.22 -19.29 -9.29
N SER A 388 11.29 -18.53 -9.59
CA SER A 388 11.40 -17.73 -10.82
C SER A 388 10.21 -16.77 -11.01
N ILE A 389 9.79 -16.14 -9.91
CA ILE A 389 8.72 -15.15 -9.87
C ILE A 389 9.10 -13.89 -10.63
N VAL A 390 10.34 -13.40 -10.48
CA VAL A 390 10.88 -12.24 -11.21
C VAL A 390 9.89 -11.06 -11.24
N TYR A 391 9.18 -10.85 -10.13
CA TYR A 391 8.18 -9.80 -9.96
C TYR A 391 8.20 -9.31 -8.51
N SER A 392 8.18 -7.99 -8.34
CA SER A 392 7.94 -7.31 -7.05
C SER A 392 7.18 -6.01 -7.33
N GLN A 393 6.22 -5.67 -6.48
CA GLN A 393 5.55 -4.38 -6.55
C GLN A 393 6.51 -3.24 -6.27
N THR A 394 7.44 -3.38 -5.32
CA THR A 394 8.47 -2.37 -5.07
C THR A 394 9.32 -2.14 -6.32
N TRP A 395 9.64 -3.19 -7.08
CA TRP A 395 10.36 -3.06 -8.34
C TRP A 395 9.55 -2.31 -9.41
N GLN A 396 8.24 -2.55 -9.48
CA GLN A 396 7.31 -1.78 -10.31
C GLN A 396 7.25 -0.30 -9.90
N PHE A 397 7.26 -0.01 -8.60
CA PHE A 397 7.32 1.38 -8.14
C PHE A 397 8.61 2.06 -8.57
N VAL A 398 9.77 1.40 -8.51
CA VAL A 398 11.04 1.98 -9.01
C VAL A 398 10.93 2.35 -10.49
N LEU A 399 10.37 1.47 -11.33
CA LEU A 399 10.14 1.74 -12.75
C LEU A 399 9.28 2.99 -12.96
N MET A 400 8.20 3.10 -12.20
CA MET A 400 7.25 4.19 -12.32
C MET A 400 7.81 5.52 -11.78
N CYS A 401 8.52 5.48 -10.65
CA CYS A 401 9.16 6.62 -10.00
C CYS A 401 10.30 7.21 -10.84
N ALA A 402 10.91 6.43 -11.75
CA ALA A 402 12.04 6.87 -12.57
C ALA A 402 11.70 8.10 -13.45
N ALA A 403 10.43 8.29 -13.79
CA ALA A 403 9.94 9.43 -14.58
C ALA A 403 9.55 10.66 -13.71
N TRP A 404 9.67 10.58 -12.39
CA TRP A 404 9.27 11.67 -11.50
C TRP A 404 10.13 12.93 -11.72
N PRO A 405 9.52 14.10 -11.98
CA PRO A 405 10.24 15.28 -12.43
C PRO A 405 10.78 16.17 -11.29
N PHE A 406 10.50 15.84 -10.03
CA PHE A 406 10.87 16.65 -8.87
C PHE A 406 11.90 15.95 -8.00
N ASP A 407 12.72 16.75 -7.31
CA ASP A 407 13.68 16.24 -6.34
C ASP A 407 12.99 15.65 -5.11
N VAL A 408 13.47 14.49 -4.67
CA VAL A 408 12.98 13.78 -3.50
C VAL A 408 14.08 13.73 -2.45
N SER A 409 13.72 13.97 -1.19
CA SER A 409 14.66 13.89 -0.08
C SER A 409 15.18 12.48 0.11
N GLU A 410 16.43 12.34 0.54
CA GLU A 410 16.98 11.02 0.90
C GLU A 410 16.20 10.43 2.07
N GLN A 411 15.84 9.15 1.95
CA GLN A 411 15.21 8.40 3.02
C GLN A 411 16.28 7.94 4.00
N THR A 412 16.09 8.28 5.27
CA THR A 412 16.96 7.84 6.37
C THR A 412 16.17 6.93 7.30
N THR A 413 16.87 6.06 8.01
CA THR A 413 16.21 5.21 9.00
C THR A 413 15.57 6.07 10.08
N MET A 414 14.30 5.77 10.35
CA MET A 414 13.55 6.49 11.37
C MET A 414 13.81 5.88 12.74
N THR A 415 14.14 6.71 13.72
CA THR A 415 14.23 6.31 15.13
C THR A 415 13.21 7.05 15.97
N SER A 416 12.71 6.41 17.03
CA SER A 416 11.82 7.05 17.99
C SER A 416 12.03 6.46 19.38
N SER A 417 11.92 7.30 20.40
CA SER A 417 11.92 6.88 21.81
C SER A 417 10.51 6.58 22.33
N LYS A 418 9.47 6.90 21.55
CA LYS A 418 8.07 6.59 21.88
C LYS A 418 7.78 5.12 21.68
N GLU A 419 6.97 4.57 22.57
CA GLU A 419 6.47 3.21 22.48
C GLU A 419 5.26 3.17 21.54
N PHE A 420 5.22 2.17 20.66
CA PHE A 420 4.07 1.89 19.82
C PHE A 420 4.06 0.41 19.40
N LEU A 421 2.95 -0.02 18.80
CA LEU A 421 2.78 -1.40 18.35
C LEU A 421 3.04 -1.49 16.84
N TRP A 422 4.00 -2.33 16.46
CA TRP A 422 4.16 -2.82 15.10
C TRP A 422 3.37 -4.10 14.92
N VAL A 423 2.66 -4.23 13.81
CA VAL A 423 1.85 -5.41 13.46
C VAL A 423 2.19 -5.88 12.07
N THR A 424 2.26 -7.19 11.89
CA THR A 424 2.45 -7.82 10.58
C THR A 424 1.87 -9.23 10.58
N SER A 425 1.60 -9.75 9.40
CA SER A 425 1.16 -11.12 9.16
C SER A 425 2.35 -11.97 8.69
N ASP A 426 2.47 -13.19 9.20
CA ASP A 426 3.60 -14.11 8.98
C ASP A 426 3.99 -14.25 7.49
N TYR A 427 2.98 -14.32 6.62
CA TYR A 427 3.17 -14.51 5.17
C TYR A 427 2.58 -13.37 4.35
N ASP A 428 2.52 -12.14 4.88
CA ASP A 428 2.16 -10.95 4.10
C ASP A 428 3.08 -10.83 2.87
N LEU A 429 2.51 -10.92 1.66
CA LEU A 429 3.28 -10.74 0.43
C LEU A 429 3.58 -9.27 0.13
N ASN A 430 2.58 -8.42 0.36
CA ASN A 430 2.63 -7.04 -0.09
C ASN A 430 3.68 -6.27 0.74
N LEU A 431 3.66 -6.48 2.05
CA LEU A 431 4.62 -5.94 3.00
C LEU A 431 5.15 -7.05 3.93
N PRO A 432 6.13 -7.84 3.45
CA PRO A 432 6.68 -8.98 4.18
C PRO A 432 7.10 -8.65 5.60
N THR A 433 6.99 -9.63 6.50
CA THR A 433 7.33 -9.49 7.93
C THR A 433 8.72 -8.87 8.12
N GLU A 434 9.68 -9.16 7.24
CA GLU A 434 11.03 -8.58 7.22
C GLU A 434 11.04 -7.05 7.22
N LEU A 435 10.15 -6.40 6.46
CA LEU A 435 10.04 -4.95 6.38
C LEU A 435 9.59 -4.36 7.73
N THR A 436 8.62 -5.01 8.38
CA THR A 436 8.15 -4.62 9.71
C THR A 436 9.22 -4.87 10.78
N ALA A 437 9.92 -6.00 10.69
CA ALA A 437 11.02 -6.32 11.59
C ALA A 437 12.17 -5.30 11.46
N PHE A 438 12.50 -4.86 10.25
CA PHE A 438 13.48 -3.81 10.01
C PHE A 438 13.08 -2.51 10.71
N ALA A 439 11.84 -2.05 10.55
CA ALA A 439 11.35 -0.83 11.20
C ALA A 439 11.34 -0.94 12.74
N TRP A 440 10.93 -2.10 13.26
CA TRP A 440 10.92 -2.39 14.68
C TRP A 440 12.33 -2.35 15.30
N GLN A 441 13.35 -2.89 14.61
CA GLN A 441 14.73 -2.84 15.08
C GLN A 441 15.27 -1.41 15.26
N GLN A 442 14.73 -0.42 14.54
CA GLN A 442 15.09 0.99 14.69
C GLN A 442 14.37 1.69 15.85
N THR A 443 13.38 1.03 16.46
CA THR A 443 12.52 1.57 17.52
C THR A 443 12.48 0.60 18.72
N PRO A 444 13.58 0.50 19.50
CA PRO A 444 13.79 -0.58 20.47
C PRO A 444 12.83 -0.58 21.66
N ASN A 445 12.09 0.52 21.88
CA ASN A 445 11.07 0.60 22.94
C ASN A 445 9.69 0.09 22.46
N SER A 446 9.53 -0.19 21.17
CA SER A 446 8.27 -0.63 20.58
C SER A 446 8.10 -2.14 20.66
N THR A 447 6.85 -2.60 20.58
CA THR A 447 6.51 -4.03 20.56
C THR A 447 6.19 -4.46 19.13
N LEU A 448 6.62 -5.67 18.75
CA LEU A 448 6.24 -6.32 17.50
C LEU A 448 5.22 -7.44 17.78
N LEU A 449 4.04 -7.32 17.19
CA LEU A 449 3.04 -8.38 17.13
C LEU A 449 3.06 -9.01 15.73
N ILE A 450 3.29 -10.31 15.68
CA ILE A 450 3.21 -11.08 14.44
C ILE A 450 1.98 -11.98 14.52
N ARG A 451 1.07 -11.82 13.56
CA ARG A 451 -0.12 -12.64 13.41
C ARG A 451 0.18 -13.81 12.48
N ALA A 452 -0.22 -15.00 12.88
CA ALA A 452 -0.25 -16.14 11.96
C ALA A 452 -1.33 -15.91 10.89
N GLY A 453 -0.91 -15.69 9.65
CA GLY A 453 -1.79 -15.36 8.53
C GLY A 453 -1.05 -15.41 7.19
N ASP A 454 -1.83 -15.58 6.12
CA ASP A 454 -1.35 -15.59 4.73
C ASP A 454 -1.67 -14.28 3.99
N ASP A 455 -2.43 -13.43 4.65
CA ASP A 455 -3.10 -12.26 4.11
C ASP A 455 -2.40 -10.95 4.53
N HIS A 456 -2.67 -9.90 3.75
CA HIS A 456 -2.12 -8.56 3.94
C HIS A 456 -2.86 -7.81 5.04
N THR A 457 -2.11 -7.13 5.93
CA THR A 457 -2.63 -6.43 7.12
C THR A 457 -3.24 -7.39 8.16
N SER A 458 -3.72 -6.83 9.27
CA SER A 458 -4.33 -7.53 10.42
C SER A 458 -5.50 -6.75 11.03
N ILE A 459 -5.61 -5.44 10.76
CA ILE A 459 -6.69 -4.57 11.27
C ILE A 459 -7.94 -4.65 10.39
N ASP A 460 -7.80 -4.83 9.07
CA ASP A 460 -8.86 -4.64 8.07
C ASP A 460 -9.29 -5.94 7.36
N LEU A 461 -9.16 -7.09 8.03
CA LEU A 461 -9.40 -8.41 7.40
C LEU A 461 -10.85 -8.63 6.92
N ASP A 462 -11.80 -7.87 7.46
CA ASP A 462 -13.22 -7.95 7.08
C ASP A 462 -13.56 -7.17 5.79
N ARG A 463 -12.59 -6.45 5.18
CA ARG A 463 -12.80 -5.63 3.96
C ARG A 463 -12.85 -6.42 2.65
N THR A 464 -12.68 -7.74 2.66
CA THR A 464 -12.78 -8.50 1.40
C THR A 464 -14.22 -8.86 1.09
N PRO A 465 -14.84 -8.32 0.01
CA PRO A 465 -16.02 -8.98 -0.54
C PRO A 465 -15.63 -10.42 -0.90
N PRO A 466 -16.51 -11.41 -0.67
CA PRO A 466 -16.27 -12.76 -1.17
C PRO A 466 -16.00 -12.64 -2.66
N CYS A 467 -14.84 -13.14 -3.08
CA CYS A 467 -14.30 -13.29 -4.43
C CYS A 467 -15.23 -12.78 -5.53
N LEU A 468 -14.73 -11.89 -6.42
CA LEU A 468 -15.36 -11.53 -7.71
C LEU A 468 -15.45 -12.77 -8.63
N LEU A 469 -16.21 -13.77 -8.22
CA LEU A 469 -16.71 -14.82 -9.08
C LEU A 469 -17.93 -14.24 -9.79
N PRO A 470 -18.06 -14.47 -11.11
CA PRO A 470 -19.30 -14.20 -11.82
C PRO A 470 -20.48 -14.80 -11.06
N SER A 471 -21.62 -14.10 -11.07
CA SER A 471 -22.86 -14.49 -10.40
C SER A 471 -23.43 -15.86 -10.81
N SER A 472 -22.78 -16.56 -11.73
CA SER A 472 -23.09 -17.92 -12.17
C SER A 472 -22.54 -19.04 -11.27
N TYR A 473 -21.80 -18.75 -10.20
CA TYR A 473 -21.32 -19.78 -9.25
C TYR A 473 -22.29 -20.04 -8.07
N PRO A 474 -22.57 -21.32 -7.71
CA PRO A 474 -23.58 -21.67 -6.71
C PRO A 474 -23.31 -21.08 -5.32
N GLN A 475 -24.37 -20.61 -4.65
CA GLN A 475 -24.32 -19.94 -3.33
C GLN A 475 -23.69 -20.78 -2.19
N VAL A 476 -23.67 -22.12 -2.30
CA VAL A 476 -23.28 -23.01 -1.20
C VAL A 476 -21.76 -23.06 -0.96
N GLU A 477 -20.93 -22.64 -1.93
CA GLU A 477 -19.46 -22.57 -1.76
C GLU A 477 -18.97 -21.26 -1.12
N ARG A 478 -19.79 -20.21 -1.10
CA ARG A 478 -19.45 -18.92 -0.45
C ARG A 478 -19.41 -19.02 1.08
N GLU A 479 -20.19 -19.91 1.68
CA GLU A 479 -20.27 -20.06 3.14
C GLU A 479 -19.14 -20.94 3.72
N GLY A 480 -18.47 -21.74 2.89
CA GLY A 480 -17.34 -22.59 3.31
C GLY A 480 -16.03 -21.81 3.50
N LEU A 481 -15.81 -20.75 2.70
CA LEU A 481 -14.61 -19.92 2.69
C LEU A 481 -14.58 -18.83 3.79
N SER A 482 -15.73 -18.55 4.41
CA SER A 482 -15.88 -17.50 5.44
C SER A 482 -15.43 -17.92 6.85
N ARG A 483 -15.28 -19.23 7.14
CA ARG A 483 -15.15 -19.75 8.52
C ARG A 483 -13.83 -19.43 9.25
N THR A 484 -12.83 -18.82 8.61
CA THR A 484 -11.55 -18.46 9.26
C THR A 484 -11.42 -16.97 9.60
N HIS A 485 -12.37 -16.11 9.22
CA HIS A 485 -12.35 -14.68 9.56
C HIS A 485 -12.82 -14.47 11.00
N THR A 486 -11.98 -14.85 11.96
CA THR A 486 -12.16 -14.40 13.34
C THR A 486 -11.61 -12.97 13.41
N THR A 487 -12.49 -12.00 13.64
CA THR A 487 -12.14 -10.59 13.80
C THR A 487 -11.05 -10.46 14.86
N TYR A 488 -9.89 -9.87 14.52
CA TYR A 488 -8.75 -9.69 15.45
C TYR A 488 -8.82 -8.38 16.26
N LEU A 489 -9.74 -7.48 15.91
CA LEU A 489 -10.00 -6.26 16.66
C LEU A 489 -10.36 -6.45 18.14
N PRO A 490 -11.11 -7.50 18.57
CA PRO A 490 -11.28 -7.81 19.98
C PRO A 490 -9.96 -8.11 20.72
N ALA A 491 -8.95 -8.64 20.01
CA ALA A 491 -7.61 -8.89 20.56
C ALA A 491 -6.69 -7.65 20.53
N LEU A 492 -6.95 -6.69 19.61
CA LEU A 492 -6.27 -5.39 19.54
C LEU A 492 -6.92 -4.32 20.44
N ARG A 493 -8.18 -4.49 20.83
CA ARG A 493 -8.91 -3.59 21.73
C ARG A 493 -8.15 -3.34 23.05
N PRO A 494 -7.54 -4.34 23.72
CA PRO A 494 -6.65 -4.09 24.85
C PRO A 494 -5.45 -3.20 24.47
N VAL A 495 -4.86 -3.33 23.29
CA VAL A 495 -3.68 -2.52 22.90
C VAL A 495 -4.06 -1.08 22.51
N ILE A 496 -5.25 -0.90 21.93
CA ILE A 496 -5.79 0.42 21.59
C ILE A 496 -6.29 1.14 22.87
N LEU A 497 -6.76 0.41 23.88
CA LEU A 497 -7.35 0.98 25.10
C LEU A 497 -6.39 1.04 26.33
N VAL A 498 -5.40 0.15 26.45
CA VAL A 498 -4.47 0.03 27.62
C VAL A 498 -3.16 0.73 27.41
#